data_AF-A0A1D2M398-F1
#
_entry.id   AF-A0A1D2M398-F1
#
_cell.length_a   1.000
_cell.length_b   1.000
_cell.length_c   1.000
_cell.angle_alpha   90.00
_cell.angle_beta   90.00
_cell.angle_gamma   90.00
#
_symmetry.space_group_name_H-M   'P 1'
#
loop_
_entity.id
_entity.type
_entity.pdbx_description
1 polymer ?
#
loop_
_entity_poly.entity_id
_entity_poly.type
_entity_poly.pdbx_seq_one_letter_code
_entity_poly.pdbx_strand_id
1 'polypeptide(L)'
;MMKLCLLVTACILAVISVQAQDLKSCRAVFSEQNRKQLTWINGCVKQLGYKSAREKTQKSTCVWKCVLDNFNMLNADGNMDVNQYNHHLQEEWPAHMLDRANSTFQPCLKIGSETTQDEFCKGYDPLIKCMTRNFANLCKGIK
;
A
#
# COMPACT_ATOMS: atom_id res chain seq x y z
N MET A 1 -56.70 -3.43 4.63
CA MET A 1 -55.63 -3.88 3.70
C MET A 1 -54.67 -2.77 3.26
N MET A 2 -55.06 -1.48 3.26
CA MET A 2 -54.22 -0.38 2.74
C MET A 2 -53.00 0.01 3.61
N LYS A 3 -53.00 -0.31 4.92
CA LYS A 3 -51.90 0.00 5.84
C LYS A 3 -50.67 -0.92 5.70
N LEU A 4 -50.84 -2.11 5.12
CA LEU A 4 -49.77 -3.10 4.97
C LEU A 4 -48.86 -2.78 3.77
N CYS A 5 -49.39 -2.19 2.69
CA CYS A 5 -48.58 -1.75 1.54
C CYS A 5 -47.60 -0.63 1.92
N LEU A 6 -48.05 0.38 2.68
CA LEU A 6 -47.24 1.55 3.05
C LEU A 6 -45.98 1.19 3.87
N LEU A 7 -46.07 0.18 4.73
CA LEU A 7 -44.94 -0.30 5.54
C LEU A 7 -43.89 -1.04 4.70
N VAL A 8 -44.33 -1.81 3.69
CA VAL A 8 -43.43 -2.55 2.79
C VAL A 8 -42.69 -1.59 1.86
N THR A 9 -43.36 -0.55 1.34
CA THR A 9 -42.71 0.45 0.47
C THR A 9 -41.70 1.32 1.23
N ALA A 10 -41.97 1.65 2.49
CA ALA A 10 -41.04 2.40 3.34
C ALA A 10 -39.76 1.61 3.68
N CYS A 11 -39.87 0.29 3.86
CA CYS A 11 -38.70 -0.57 4.08
C CYS A 11 -37.82 -0.68 2.82
N ILE A 12 -38.41 -0.74 1.62
CA ILE A 12 -37.65 -0.85 0.37
C ILE A 12 -36.86 0.45 0.08
N LEU A 13 -37.42 1.62 0.39
CA LEU A 13 -36.73 2.91 0.25
C LEU A 13 -35.58 3.10 1.26
N ALA A 14 -35.70 2.53 2.46
CA ALA A 14 -34.63 2.56 3.45
C ALA A 14 -33.40 1.71 3.04
N VAL A 15 -33.60 0.62 2.30
CA VAL A 15 -32.49 -0.24 1.80
C VAL A 15 -31.68 0.43 0.68
N ILE A 16 -32.30 1.34 -0.10
CA ILE A 16 -31.60 2.07 -1.17
C ILE A 16 -30.81 3.28 -0.61
N SER A 17 -31.07 3.65 0.65
CA SER A 17 -30.39 4.74 1.36
C SER A 17 -29.08 4.28 2.01
N VAL A 18 -28.49 3.16 1.56
CA VAL A 18 -27.10 2.80 1.86
C VAL A 18 -26.22 3.85 1.20
N GLN A 19 -26.02 4.93 1.94
CA GLN A 19 -24.87 5.82 1.97
C GLN A 19 -24.04 5.74 0.69
N ALA A 20 -24.22 6.72 -0.20
CA ALA A 20 -23.10 7.22 -0.97
C ALA A 20 -22.05 7.72 0.05
N GLN A 21 -21.30 6.80 0.65
CA GLN A 21 -20.06 7.15 1.33
C GLN A 21 -19.25 7.89 0.27
N ASP A 22 -18.80 9.09 0.61
CA ASP A 22 -18.00 9.93 -0.27
C ASP A 22 -16.67 9.20 -0.52
N LEU A 23 -16.67 8.32 -1.53
CA LEU A 23 -15.57 7.42 -1.81
C LEU A 23 -14.39 8.28 -2.21
N LYS A 24 -13.30 8.20 -1.44
CA LYS A 24 -12.07 8.93 -1.75
C LYS A 24 -11.65 8.63 -3.19
N SER A 25 -11.39 9.68 -3.96
CA SER A 25 -10.84 9.54 -5.31
C SER A 25 -9.48 8.82 -5.26
N CYS A 26 -9.09 8.16 -6.35
CA CYS A 26 -7.79 7.48 -6.41
C CYS A 26 -6.64 8.42 -6.02
N ARG A 27 -6.66 9.67 -6.51
CA ARG A 27 -5.62 10.66 -6.20
C ARG A 27 -5.59 11.03 -4.71
N ALA A 28 -6.75 11.09 -4.05
CA ALA A 28 -6.82 11.32 -2.61
C ALA A 28 -6.21 10.14 -1.84
N VAL A 29 -6.54 8.90 -2.22
CA VAL A 29 -5.95 7.69 -1.63
C VAL A 29 -4.44 7.65 -1.88
N PHE A 30 -3.98 7.91 -3.11
CA PHE A 30 -2.56 8.00 -3.45
C PHE A 30 -1.83 9.03 -2.57
N SER A 31 -2.38 10.24 -2.43
CA SER A 31 -1.77 11.29 -1.63
C SER A 31 -1.66 10.91 -0.15
N GLU A 32 -2.70 10.30 0.40
CA GLU A 32 -2.72 9.80 1.77
C GLU A 32 -1.67 8.71 2.00
N GLN A 33 -1.62 7.71 1.12
CA GLN A 33 -0.65 6.63 1.21
C GLN A 33 0.78 7.13 1.02
N ASN A 34 1.01 8.07 0.09
CA ASN A 34 2.32 8.70 -0.09
C ASN A 34 2.76 9.42 1.19
N ARG A 35 1.86 10.14 1.86
CA ARG A 35 2.15 10.81 3.13
C ARG A 35 2.51 9.80 4.23
N LYS A 36 1.76 8.70 4.35
CA LYS A 36 2.07 7.62 5.31
C LYS A 36 3.44 7.00 5.04
N GLN A 37 3.75 6.68 3.78
CA GLN A 37 5.05 6.14 3.38
C GLN A 37 6.21 7.06 3.77
N LEU A 38 6.08 8.37 3.55
CA LEU A 38 7.10 9.34 3.97
C LEU A 38 7.34 9.31 5.49
N THR A 39 6.29 9.12 6.30
CA THR A 39 6.44 8.94 7.76
C THR A 39 7.23 7.68 8.09
N TRP A 40 6.94 6.55 7.45
CA TRP A 40 7.65 5.29 7.67
C TRP A 40 9.11 5.36 7.24
N ILE A 41 9.38 5.93 6.05
CA ILE A 41 10.72 6.19 5.53
C ILE A 41 11.51 7.04 6.54
N ASN A 42 10.92 8.11 7.06
CA ASN A 42 11.58 8.96 8.05
C ASN A 42 11.86 8.22 9.37
N GLY A 43 10.97 7.31 9.79
CA GLY A 43 11.20 6.41 10.93
C GLY A 43 12.43 5.54 10.71
N CYS A 44 12.51 4.87 9.56
CA CYS A 44 13.63 4.01 9.20
C CYS A 44 14.95 4.78 9.01
N VAL A 45 14.93 5.98 8.43
CA VAL A 45 16.12 6.85 8.35
C VAL A 45 16.68 7.16 9.73
N LYS A 46 15.82 7.42 10.73
CA LYS A 46 16.23 7.65 12.12
C LYS A 46 16.76 6.37 12.77
N GLN A 47 16.06 5.24 12.59
CA GLN A 47 16.44 3.94 13.14
C GLN A 47 17.80 3.46 12.62
N LEU A 48 18.06 3.67 11.33
CA LEU A 48 19.33 3.33 10.68
C LEU A 48 20.45 4.35 10.96
N GLY A 49 20.13 5.47 11.62
CA GLY A 49 21.11 6.46 12.06
C GLY A 49 21.74 7.29 10.94
N TYR A 50 21.11 7.41 9.76
CA TYR A 50 21.68 8.14 8.62
C TYR A 50 21.62 9.65 8.85
N LYS A 51 22.80 10.29 8.93
CA LYS A 51 22.93 11.70 9.29
C LYS A 51 23.04 12.61 8.07
N SER A 52 23.72 12.15 7.01
CA SER A 52 23.93 12.95 5.81
C SER A 52 22.93 12.66 4.69
N ALA A 53 22.65 13.66 3.85
CA ALA A 53 21.84 13.47 2.64
C ALA A 53 22.47 12.45 1.67
N ARG A 54 23.81 12.42 1.61
CA ARG A 54 24.56 11.46 0.78
C ARG A 54 24.32 10.02 1.22
N GLU A 55 24.41 9.73 2.52
CA GLU A 55 24.13 8.39 3.06
C GLU A 55 22.69 7.98 2.80
N LYS A 56 21.72 8.88 3.00
CA LYS A 56 20.30 8.60 2.73
C LYS A 56 20.07 8.19 1.28
N THR A 57 20.73 8.85 0.33
CA THR A 57 20.62 8.50 -1.10
C THR A 57 21.28 7.15 -1.39
N GLN A 58 22.52 6.94 -0.92
CA GLN A 58 23.29 5.72 -1.18
C GLN A 58 22.68 4.47 -0.53
N LYS A 59 22.04 4.62 0.63
CA LYS A 59 21.41 3.53 1.40
C LYS A 59 19.89 3.60 1.39
N SER A 60 19.30 4.28 0.41
CA SER A 60 17.84 4.42 0.26
C SER A 60 17.15 3.05 0.14
N THR A 61 17.79 2.08 -0.49
CA THR A 61 17.31 0.70 -0.59
C THR A 61 17.21 0.02 0.78
N CYS A 62 18.18 0.25 1.68
CA CYS A 62 18.10 -0.22 3.06
C CYS A 62 17.00 0.45 3.87
N VAL A 63 16.68 1.72 3.60
CA VAL A 63 15.54 2.39 4.24
C VAL A 63 14.24 1.69 3.87
N TRP A 64 14.05 1.36 2.59
CA TRP A 64 12.89 0.62 2.13
C TRP A 64 12.84 -0.81 2.68
N LYS A 65 13.97 -1.52 2.74
CA LYS A 65 14.04 -2.82 3.42
C LYS A 65 13.57 -2.71 4.87
N CYS A 66 14.07 -1.72 5.62
CA CYS A 66 13.63 -1.45 6.99
C CYS A 66 12.12 -1.20 7.08
N VAL A 67 11.52 -0.49 6.11
CA VAL A 67 10.06 -0.30 6.09
C VAL A 67 9.37 -1.64 5.93
N LEU A 68 9.78 -2.47 4.96
CA LEU A 68 9.19 -3.80 4.74
C LEU A 68 9.34 -4.71 5.97
N ASP A 69 10.50 -4.69 6.63
CA ASP A 69 10.75 -5.42 7.88
C ASP A 69 9.81 -4.95 9.01
N ASN A 70 9.67 -3.63 9.21
CA ASN A 70 8.82 -3.07 10.27
C ASN A 70 7.33 -3.40 10.09
N PHE A 71 6.90 -3.69 8.85
CA PHE A 71 5.54 -4.16 8.56
C PHE A 71 5.43 -5.69 8.49
N ASN A 72 6.48 -6.44 8.84
CA ASN A 72 6.54 -7.89 8.70
C ASN A 72 6.18 -8.37 7.27
N MET A 73 6.55 -7.58 6.25
CA MET A 73 6.25 -7.88 4.86
C MET A 73 7.32 -8.76 4.20
N LEU A 74 8.37 -9.12 4.93
CA LEU A 74 9.41 -10.03 4.45
C LEU A 74 9.31 -11.36 5.21
N ASN A 75 9.42 -12.47 4.48
CA ASN A 75 9.50 -13.81 5.05
C ASN A 75 10.94 -14.14 5.50
N ALA A 76 11.16 -15.36 6.03
CA ALA A 76 12.47 -15.80 6.52
C ALA A 76 13.57 -15.78 5.44
N ASP A 77 13.18 -15.92 4.17
CA ASP A 77 14.07 -15.86 3.01
C ASP A 77 14.25 -14.42 2.49
N GLY A 78 13.80 -13.40 3.22
CA GLY A 78 13.87 -11.99 2.82
C GLY A 78 13.01 -11.61 1.61
N ASN A 79 12.12 -12.49 1.16
CA ASN A 79 11.20 -12.23 0.05
C ASN A 79 9.88 -11.66 0.57
N MET A 80 9.11 -11.02 -0.30
CA MET A 80 7.80 -10.50 0.06
C MET A 80 6.88 -11.63 0.57
N ASP A 81 6.37 -11.48 1.79
CA ASP A 81 5.26 -12.29 2.28
C ASP A 81 3.96 -11.73 1.68
N VAL A 82 3.44 -12.44 0.69
CA VAL A 82 2.23 -12.05 -0.04
C VAL A 82 0.99 -12.02 0.88
N ASN A 83 0.93 -12.87 1.89
CA ASN A 83 -0.19 -12.89 2.82
C ASN A 83 -0.18 -11.65 3.72
N GLN A 84 0.99 -11.30 4.26
CA GLN A 84 1.15 -10.09 5.07
C GLN A 84 0.93 -8.82 4.25
N TYR A 85 1.41 -8.79 3.00
CA TYR A 85 1.13 -7.70 2.08
C TYR A 85 -0.38 -7.52 1.84
N ASN A 86 -1.10 -8.61 1.53
CA ASN A 86 -2.53 -8.55 1.26
C ASN A 86 -3.33 -8.15 2.51
N HIS A 87 -2.92 -8.64 3.68
CA HIS A 87 -3.52 -8.25 4.96
C HIS A 87 -3.36 -6.74 5.21
N HIS A 88 -2.14 -6.21 5.10
CA HIS A 88 -1.89 -4.78 5.22
C HIS A 88 -2.68 -3.96 4.20
N LEU A 89 -2.79 -4.43 2.96
CA LEU A 89 -3.56 -3.75 1.92
C LEU A 89 -5.05 -3.66 2.32
N GLN A 90 -5.64 -4.73 2.85
CA GLN A 90 -7.03 -4.76 3.30
C GLN A 90 -7.29 -3.84 4.50
N GLU A 91 -6.32 -3.67 5.39
CA GLU A 91 -6.45 -2.81 6.57
C GLU A 91 -6.29 -1.32 6.24
N GLU A 92 -5.35 -0.98 5.37
CA GLU A 92 -4.93 0.41 5.14
C GLU A 92 -5.60 1.09 3.94
N TRP A 93 -6.21 0.32 3.04
CA TRP A 93 -6.77 0.84 1.80
C TRP A 93 -8.30 0.71 1.78
N PRO A 94 -9.01 1.68 1.19
CA PRO A 94 -10.44 1.58 1.06
C PRO A 94 -10.81 0.45 0.09
N ALA A 95 -11.90 -0.27 0.39
CA ALA A 95 -12.31 -1.48 -0.31
C ALA A 95 -12.38 -1.32 -1.84
N HIS A 96 -12.87 -0.17 -2.34
CA HIS A 96 -13.00 0.11 -3.77
C HIS A 96 -11.67 0.26 -4.51
N MET A 97 -10.55 0.38 -3.78
CA MET A 97 -9.21 0.49 -4.35
C MET A 97 -8.41 -0.82 -4.30
N LEU A 98 -8.90 -1.86 -3.63
CA LEU A 98 -8.14 -3.10 -3.40
C LEU A 98 -7.78 -3.81 -4.71
N ASP A 99 -8.72 -3.98 -5.64
CA ASP A 99 -8.45 -4.62 -6.93
C ASP A 99 -7.44 -3.83 -7.76
N ARG A 100 -7.54 -2.50 -7.71
CA ARG A 100 -6.59 -1.62 -8.40
C ARG A 100 -5.20 -1.73 -7.79
N ALA A 101 -5.09 -1.71 -6.46
CA ALA A 101 -3.82 -1.85 -5.77
C ALA A 101 -3.21 -3.23 -6.04
N ASN A 102 -3.98 -4.30 -5.89
CA ASN A 102 -3.55 -5.67 -6.19
C ASN A 102 -3.03 -5.80 -7.61
N SER A 103 -3.83 -5.43 -8.63
CA SER A 103 -3.39 -5.49 -10.03
C SER A 103 -2.13 -4.66 -10.31
N THR A 104 -1.94 -3.56 -9.59
CA THR A 104 -0.79 -2.65 -9.76
C THR A 104 0.49 -3.20 -9.12
N PHE A 105 0.41 -3.84 -7.94
CA PHE A 105 1.59 -4.23 -7.16
C PHE A 105 1.91 -5.72 -7.18
N GLN A 106 0.94 -6.59 -7.46
CA GLN A 106 1.15 -8.05 -7.52
C GLN A 106 2.33 -8.48 -8.42
N PRO A 107 2.58 -7.87 -9.60
CA PRO A 107 3.75 -8.21 -10.39
C PRO A 107 5.08 -7.99 -9.65
N CYS A 108 5.14 -7.00 -8.76
CA CYS A 108 6.34 -6.68 -7.98
C CYS A 108 6.58 -7.68 -6.86
N LEU A 109 5.53 -8.28 -6.28
CA LEU A 109 5.67 -9.23 -5.15
C LEU A 109 6.40 -10.52 -5.54
N LYS A 110 6.44 -10.83 -6.83
CA LYS A 110 7.15 -11.99 -7.38
C LYS A 110 8.65 -11.72 -7.60
N ILE A 111 9.09 -10.48 -7.45
CA ILE A 111 10.50 -10.12 -7.53
C ILE A 111 11.14 -10.57 -6.22
N GLY A 112 11.86 -11.69 -6.27
CA GLY A 112 12.68 -12.13 -5.16
C GLY A 112 13.73 -11.07 -4.83
N SER A 113 14.11 -10.99 -3.56
CA SER A 113 15.33 -10.28 -3.17
C SER A 113 16.49 -11.26 -3.26
N GLU A 114 17.59 -10.85 -3.89
CA GLU A 114 18.85 -11.51 -3.60
C GLU A 114 19.21 -11.11 -2.17
N THR A 115 19.08 -12.02 -1.20
CA THR A 115 19.42 -11.76 0.21
C THR A 115 20.94 -11.64 0.44
N THR A 116 21.63 -10.98 -0.47
CA THR A 116 23.00 -10.57 -0.27
C THR A 116 23.01 -9.64 0.94
N GLN A 117 23.69 -10.06 2.00
CA GLN A 117 24.00 -9.19 3.13
C GLN A 117 25.02 -8.14 2.65
N ASP A 118 24.57 -7.20 1.81
CA ASP A 118 25.39 -6.10 1.33
C ASP A 118 25.06 -4.82 2.09
N GLU A 119 26.08 -3.98 2.31
CA GLU A 119 25.96 -2.75 3.10
C GLU A 119 24.90 -1.76 2.56
N PHE A 120 24.51 -1.94 1.29
CA PHE A 120 23.60 -1.06 0.56
C PHE A 120 22.22 -1.68 0.29
N CYS A 121 21.99 -2.91 0.73
CA CYS A 121 20.76 -3.68 0.52
C CYS A 121 20.34 -3.79 -0.97
N LYS A 122 21.31 -3.83 -1.91
CA LYS A 122 21.06 -3.73 -3.36
C LYS A 122 20.17 -4.84 -3.90
N GLY A 123 20.14 -6.00 -3.25
CA GLY A 123 19.24 -7.10 -3.61
C GLY A 123 17.76 -6.73 -3.65
N TYR A 124 17.36 -5.65 -2.95
CA TYR A 124 15.98 -5.14 -2.94
C TYR A 124 15.70 -4.06 -4.00
N ASP A 125 16.73 -3.56 -4.69
CA ASP A 125 16.58 -2.47 -5.67
C ASP A 125 15.57 -2.81 -6.80
N PRO A 126 15.56 -4.02 -7.38
CA PRO A 126 14.55 -4.39 -8.39
C PRO A 126 13.12 -4.32 -7.86
N LEU A 127 12.88 -4.83 -6.65
CA LEU A 127 11.58 -4.79 -5.99
C LEU A 127 11.13 -3.35 -5.73
N ILE A 128 12.00 -2.53 -5.14
CA ILE A 128 11.70 -1.14 -4.80
C ILE A 128 11.42 -0.30 -6.05
N LYS A 129 12.21 -0.48 -7.11
CA LYS A 129 11.96 0.18 -8.40
C LYS A 129 10.62 -0.24 -9.00
N CYS A 130 10.26 -1.52 -8.91
CA CYS A 130 8.95 -1.99 -9.36
C CYS A 130 7.82 -1.33 -8.57
N MET A 131 7.90 -1.34 -7.23
CA MET A 131 6.88 -0.79 -6.35
C MET A 131 6.70 0.71 -6.56
N THR A 132 7.80 1.49 -6.58
CA THR A 132 7.76 2.94 -6.77
C THR A 132 7.23 3.35 -8.15
N ARG A 133 7.65 2.65 -9.22
CA ARG A 133 7.13 2.88 -10.57
C ARG A 133 5.63 2.57 -10.65
N ASN A 134 5.18 1.47 -10.08
CA ASN A 134 3.76 1.10 -10.09
C ASN A 134 2.93 2.04 -9.21
N PHE A 135 3.46 2.50 -8.08
CA PHE A 135 2.81 3.49 -7.23
C PHE A 135 2.57 4.79 -7.99
N ALA A 136 3.58 5.31 -8.70
CA ALA A 136 3.43 6.50 -9.54
C ALA A 136 2.37 6.35 -10.66
N ASN A 137 2.10 5.12 -11.09
CA ASN A 137 1.09 4.80 -12.10
C ASN A 137 -0.25 4.31 -11.52
N LEU A 138 -0.39 4.24 -10.19
CA LEU A 138 -1.56 3.70 -9.52
C LEU A 138 -2.85 4.34 -10.01
N CYS A 139 -2.88 5.67 -10.14
CA CYS A 139 -4.07 6.39 -10.60
C CYS A 139 -4.08 6.70 -12.09
N LYS A 140 -3.14 6.16 -12.87
CA LYS A 140 -3.09 6.40 -14.31
C LYS A 140 -4.30 5.78 -15.01
N GLY A 141 -5.01 6.59 -15.81
CA GLY A 141 -6.19 6.18 -16.56
C GLY A 141 -7.50 6.21 -15.77
N ILE A 142 -7.47 6.60 -14.49
CA ILE A 142 -8.66 6.80 -13.66
C ILE A 142 -9.01 8.29 -13.73
N LYS A 143 -10.22 8.61 -14.23
CA LYS A 143 -10.75 9.98 -14.26
C LYS A 143 -11.39 10.32 -12.93
#